data_AF-A0A1E7Q2V7-F1
#
_entry.id   AF-A0A1E7Q2V7-F1
#
_cell.length_a   1.000
_cell.length_b   1.000
_cell.length_c   1.000
_cell.angle_alpha   90.00
_cell.angle_beta   90.00
_cell.angle_gamma   90.00
#
_symmetry.space_group_name_H-M   'P 1'
#
loop_
_entity.id
_entity.type
_entity.pdbx_description
1 polymer ?
#
loop_
_entity_poly.entity_id
_entity_poly.type
_entity_poly.pdbx_seq_one_letter_code
_entity_poly.pdbx_strand_id
1 'polypeptide(L)'
;MKIALYLTLWLSFSLISANVQAAVYKCTDNTGNVVFQGEPCRDAEELKLDLRFAEQTPETIDRLIIGSWCEVGTSEILVGDLQRDSALRKTWQFTEREMVQHIEQGQHADTFKYAIRQQPGSFVINHAAFGNGQVSWQVKTLTDERLVIAAYGGFTHLAAGECDVVMANAND
;
A
#
# COMPACT_ATOMS: atom_id res chain seq x y z
N MET A 1 -41.41 -36.79 6.40
CA MET A 1 -40.55 -35.73 5.82
C MET A 1 -40.68 -34.37 6.57
N LYS A 2 -40.78 -34.37 7.91
CA LYS A 2 -40.76 -33.15 8.75
C LYS A 2 -39.62 -33.15 9.76
N ILE A 3 -39.11 -34.33 10.13
CA ILE A 3 -38.03 -34.51 11.12
C ILE A 3 -36.66 -34.09 10.55
N ALA A 4 -36.43 -34.28 9.24
CA ALA A 4 -35.18 -33.87 8.59
C ALA A 4 -35.00 -32.34 8.52
N LEU A 5 -36.09 -31.56 8.58
CA LEU A 5 -36.04 -30.09 8.51
C LEU A 5 -35.67 -29.45 9.86
N TYR A 6 -35.99 -30.11 10.98
CA TYR A 6 -35.62 -29.62 12.31
C TYR A 6 -34.16 -29.93 12.66
N LEU A 7 -33.61 -31.02 12.11
CA LEU A 7 -32.20 -31.39 12.31
C LEU A 7 -31.23 -30.42 11.63
N THR A 8 -31.60 -29.86 10.47
CA THR A 8 -30.77 -28.84 9.80
C THR A 8 -30.88 -27.47 10.46
N LEU A 9 -32.02 -27.15 11.09
CA LEU A 9 -32.20 -25.90 11.83
C LEU A 9 -31.47 -25.89 13.19
N TRP A 10 -31.18 -27.06 13.77
CA TRP A 10 -30.45 -27.18 15.03
C TRP A 10 -28.92 -27.13 14.83
N LEU A 11 -28.42 -27.56 13.64
CA LEU A 11 -27.00 -27.53 13.32
C LEU A 11 -26.45 -26.11 13.09
N SER A 12 -27.29 -25.14 12.73
CA SER A 12 -26.88 -23.75 12.48
C SER A 12 -26.73 -22.90 13.75
N PHE A 13 -27.20 -23.37 14.91
CA PHE A 13 -27.15 -22.62 16.16
C PHE A 13 -25.87 -22.87 17.00
N SER A 14 -24.97 -23.75 16.54
CA SER A 14 -23.72 -24.10 17.24
C SER A 14 -22.48 -23.33 16.75
N LEU A 15 -22.66 -22.25 15.97
CA LEU A 15 -21.59 -21.30 15.66
C LEU A 15 -21.38 -20.39 16.88
N ILE A 16 -20.79 -21.00 17.91
CA ILE A 16 -20.38 -20.39 19.16
C ILE A 16 -19.44 -19.24 18.84
N SER A 17 -19.86 -18.04 19.24
CA SER A 17 -19.09 -16.81 19.26
C SER A 17 -17.76 -17.06 19.97
N ALA A 18 -16.68 -17.12 19.19
CA ALA A 18 -15.34 -16.99 19.74
C ALA A 18 -15.23 -15.55 20.28
N ASN A 19 -15.35 -15.41 21.60
CA ASN A 19 -14.99 -14.16 22.27
C ASN A 19 -13.49 -13.94 22.04
N VAL A 20 -13.16 -13.13 21.04
CA VAL A 20 -11.82 -12.56 20.89
C VAL A 20 -11.61 -11.61 22.07
N GLN A 21 -11.13 -12.16 23.19
CA GLN A 21 -10.61 -11.36 24.28
C GLN A 21 -9.27 -10.81 23.82
N ALA A 22 -9.24 -9.55 23.38
CA ALA A 22 -8.00 -8.84 23.14
C ALA A 22 -7.33 -8.60 24.52
N ALA A 23 -6.41 -9.48 24.89
CA ALA A 23 -5.59 -9.28 26.08
C ALA A 23 -4.57 -8.16 25.80
N VAL A 24 -4.64 -7.07 26.55
CA VAL A 24 -3.70 -5.95 26.46
C VAL A 24 -2.68 -6.09 27.58
N TYR A 25 -1.42 -6.26 27.22
CA TYR A 25 -0.30 -6.43 28.15
C TYR A 25 0.45 -5.11 28.31
N LYS A 26 0.76 -4.75 29.56
CA LYS A 26 1.53 -3.55 29.91
C LYS A 26 3.01 -3.94 29.96
N CYS A 27 3.79 -3.46 29.00
CA CYS A 27 5.22 -3.73 28.87
C CYS A 27 6.04 -2.46 29.12
N THR A 28 7.33 -2.63 29.43
CA THR A 28 8.27 -1.52 29.57
C THR A 28 9.31 -1.65 28.46
N ASP A 29 9.50 -0.60 27.67
CA ASP A 29 10.48 -0.61 26.58
C ASP A 29 11.91 -0.39 27.07
N ASN A 30 12.88 -0.51 26.16
CA ASN A 30 14.32 -0.38 26.44
C ASN A 30 14.73 1.06 26.84
N THR A 31 13.82 2.03 26.74
CA THR A 31 14.01 3.41 27.17
C THR A 31 13.32 3.70 28.52
N GLY A 32 12.68 2.69 29.12
CA GLY A 32 11.99 2.79 30.40
C GLY A 32 10.55 3.29 30.30
N ASN A 33 10.00 3.45 29.09
CA ASN A 33 8.64 3.92 28.88
C ASN A 33 7.65 2.75 28.94
N VAL A 34 6.46 3.03 29.47
CA VAL A 34 5.37 2.07 29.53
C VAL A 34 4.63 2.04 28.20
N VAL A 35 4.57 0.87 27.58
CA VAL A 35 3.85 0.61 26.32
C VAL A 35 2.82 -0.49 26.52
N PHE A 36 1.68 -0.40 25.83
CA PHE A 36 0.61 -1.40 25.90
C PHE A 36 0.55 -2.17 24.57
N GLN A 37 0.62 -3.50 24.63
CA GLN A 37 0.71 -4.36 23.45
C GLN A 37 -0.40 -5.42 23.48
N GLY A 38 -0.86 -5.85 22.30
CA GLY A 38 -1.88 -6.91 22.16
C GLY A 38 -1.32 -8.33 22.36
N GLU A 39 -0.03 -8.45 22.63
CA GLU A 39 0.69 -9.71 22.83
C GLU A 39 1.52 -9.64 24.13
N PRO A 40 1.83 -10.79 24.76
CA PRO A 40 2.65 -10.82 25.97
C PRO A 40 4.00 -10.13 25.77
N CYS A 41 4.51 -9.47 26.80
CA CYS A 41 5.81 -8.79 26.75
C CYS A 41 6.90 -9.80 26.37
N ARG A 42 7.53 -9.59 25.21
CA ARG A 42 8.58 -10.47 24.70
C ARG A 42 9.92 -10.06 25.30
N ASP A 43 10.70 -11.04 25.76
CA ASP A 43 12.07 -10.82 26.23
C ASP A 43 12.96 -10.39 25.05
N ALA A 44 13.87 -9.46 25.32
CA ALA A 44 14.67 -8.74 24.32
C ALA A 44 15.58 -9.62 23.44
N GLU A 45 15.69 -10.92 23.73
CA GLU A 45 16.57 -11.86 23.04
C GLU A 45 15.89 -12.58 21.87
N GLU A 46 14.55 -12.58 21.80
CA GLU A 46 13.78 -13.19 20.71
C GLU A 46 13.25 -12.14 19.70
N LEU A 47 14.04 -11.10 19.45
CA LEU A 47 13.87 -10.21 18.30
C LEU A 47 14.41 -10.90 17.05
N LYS A 48 13.66 -11.89 16.54
CA LYS A 48 13.59 -12.08 15.08
C LYS A 48 12.73 -10.93 14.54
N LEU A 49 13.29 -9.72 14.62
CA LEU A 49 12.87 -8.59 13.80
C LEU A 49 12.84 -9.13 12.38
N ASP A 50 11.69 -9.03 11.71
CA ASP A 50 11.60 -9.21 10.28
C ASP A 50 12.45 -8.08 9.67
N LEU A 51 13.75 -8.37 9.51
CA LEU A 51 14.83 -7.51 9.01
C LEU A 51 14.62 -7.14 7.53
N ARG A 52 13.37 -7.05 7.06
CA ARG A 52 13.01 -6.50 5.74
C ARG A 52 12.96 -4.98 5.75
N PHE A 53 13.00 -4.35 6.93
CA PHE A 53 12.96 -2.89 7.11
C PHE A 53 14.18 -2.35 7.87
N ALA A 54 15.36 -2.96 7.67
CA ALA A 54 16.60 -2.42 8.23
C ALA A 54 16.70 -0.92 7.91
N GLU A 55 17.00 -0.11 8.94
CA GLU A 55 17.11 1.35 8.89
C GLU A 55 17.79 1.82 7.59
N GLN A 56 16.97 2.34 6.68
CA GLN A 56 17.45 3.01 5.49
C GLN A 56 17.59 4.48 5.87
N THR A 57 18.76 5.07 5.57
CA THR A 57 19.02 6.49 5.76
C THR A 57 17.85 7.28 5.15
N PRO A 58 17.03 7.99 5.95
CA PRO A 58 15.87 8.66 5.42
C PRO A 58 16.33 9.72 4.44
N GLU A 59 16.09 9.49 3.15
CA GLU A 59 16.14 10.59 2.19
C GLU A 59 15.07 11.58 2.63
N THR A 60 15.48 12.80 2.99
CA THR A 60 14.54 13.78 3.54
C THR A 60 13.72 14.33 2.38
N ILE A 61 12.48 13.87 2.28
CA ILE A 61 11.52 14.39 1.31
C ILE A 61 10.87 15.62 1.92
N ASP A 62 11.18 16.79 1.37
CA ASP A 62 10.76 18.11 1.86
C ASP A 62 9.69 18.77 0.98
N ARG A 63 9.34 18.13 -0.15
CA ARG A 63 8.35 18.60 -1.13
C ARG A 63 7.23 17.59 -1.37
N LEU A 64 6.12 18.09 -1.90
CA LEU A 64 4.98 17.28 -2.33
C LEU A 64 5.27 16.64 -3.70
N ILE A 65 4.60 15.52 -4.00
CA ILE A 65 4.64 14.92 -5.34
C ILE A 65 3.73 15.74 -6.25
N ILE A 66 4.27 16.22 -7.35
CA ILE A 66 3.53 16.98 -8.37
C ILE A 66 3.93 16.46 -9.75
N GLY A 67 2.99 16.51 -10.70
CA GLY A 67 3.23 16.17 -12.10
C GLY A 67 2.89 14.73 -12.46
N SER A 68 3.30 14.33 -13.67
CA SER A 68 3.04 13.01 -14.23
C SER A 68 4.21 12.06 -13.99
N TRP A 69 3.89 10.81 -13.70
CA TRP A 69 4.83 9.76 -13.35
C TRP A 69 4.42 8.44 -14.00
N CYS A 70 5.34 7.79 -14.72
CA CYS A 70 5.12 6.50 -15.34
C CYS A 70 5.54 5.37 -14.40
N GLU A 71 4.66 4.42 -14.13
CA GLU A 71 5.00 3.21 -13.37
C GLU A 71 5.99 2.34 -14.19
N VAL A 72 7.21 2.19 -13.68
CA VAL A 72 8.24 1.36 -14.32
C VAL A 72 8.24 -0.08 -13.81
N GLY A 73 7.64 -0.33 -12.65
CA GLY A 73 7.52 -1.66 -12.04
C GLY A 73 7.37 -1.61 -10.53
N THR A 74 7.33 -2.80 -9.93
CA THR A 74 7.22 -2.99 -8.48
C THR A 74 8.33 -3.88 -7.94
N SER A 75 8.63 -3.78 -6.65
CA SER A 75 9.60 -4.65 -5.97
C SER A 75 9.18 -4.93 -4.53
N GLU A 76 9.68 -6.03 -3.96
CA GLU A 76 9.45 -6.40 -2.56
C GLU A 76 10.34 -5.61 -1.59
N ILE A 77 11.49 -5.11 -2.05
CA ILE A 77 12.43 -4.30 -1.27
C ILE A 77 12.78 -3.02 -2.03
N LEU A 78 13.17 -1.94 -1.34
CA LEU A 78 13.35 -0.60 -1.92
C LEU A 78 14.35 -0.56 -3.10
N VAL A 79 15.45 -1.32 -3.02
CA VAL A 79 16.48 -1.40 -4.06
C VAL A 79 16.62 -2.87 -4.47
N GLY A 80 15.55 -3.43 -5.01
CA GLY A 80 15.49 -4.82 -5.47
C GLY A 80 15.21 -4.93 -6.96
N ASP A 81 15.10 -6.17 -7.42
CA ASP A 81 14.71 -6.47 -8.79
C ASP A 81 13.29 -5.96 -9.07
N LEU A 82 13.14 -5.26 -10.20
CA LEU A 82 11.86 -4.71 -10.63
C LEU A 82 11.06 -5.76 -11.39
N GLN A 83 9.90 -6.11 -10.85
CA GLN A 83 8.85 -6.82 -11.56
C GLN A 83 8.15 -5.80 -12.47
N ARG A 84 8.29 -5.99 -13.78
CA ARG A 84 7.69 -5.12 -14.80
C ARG A 84 6.56 -5.86 -15.50
N ASP A 85 5.44 -5.19 -15.67
CA ASP A 85 4.36 -5.65 -16.53
C ASP A 85 4.39 -4.86 -17.84
N SER A 86 4.88 -5.48 -18.92
CA SER A 86 4.97 -4.81 -20.22
C SER A 86 3.62 -4.70 -20.94
N ALA A 87 2.59 -5.43 -20.48
CA ALA A 87 1.26 -5.41 -21.08
C ALA A 87 0.34 -4.35 -20.46
N LEU A 88 0.70 -3.84 -19.28
CA LEU A 88 -0.07 -2.90 -18.49
C LEU A 88 0.74 -1.62 -18.27
N ARG A 89 0.29 -0.52 -18.86
CA ARG A 89 0.91 0.79 -18.66
C ARG A 89 0.09 1.58 -17.66
N LYS A 90 0.76 2.24 -16.71
CA LYS A 90 0.09 3.06 -15.72
C LYS A 90 0.78 4.40 -15.58
N THR A 91 0.09 5.46 -15.97
CA THR A 91 0.52 6.83 -15.74
C THR A 91 -0.21 7.37 -14.51
N TRP A 92 0.55 7.97 -13.60
CA TRP A 92 0.08 8.54 -12.35
C TRP A 92 0.29 10.04 -12.38
N GLN A 93 -0.78 10.82 -12.26
CA GLN A 93 -0.72 12.27 -12.22
C GLN A 93 -1.05 12.77 -10.82
N PHE A 94 -0.14 13.51 -10.21
CA PHE A 94 -0.29 14.07 -8.88
C PHE A 94 -0.47 15.58 -8.93
N THR A 95 -1.45 16.04 -8.17
CA THR A 95 -1.62 17.44 -7.74
C THR A 95 -1.56 17.49 -6.21
N GLU A 96 -1.65 18.68 -5.62
CA GLU A 96 -1.65 18.83 -4.15
C GLU A 96 -2.75 17.98 -3.47
N ARG A 97 -3.91 17.79 -4.12
CA ARG A 97 -5.12 17.21 -3.51
C ARG A 97 -5.75 16.05 -4.27
N GLU A 98 -5.23 15.72 -5.44
CA GLU A 98 -5.75 14.64 -6.27
C GLU A 98 -4.60 13.83 -6.86
N MET A 99 -4.78 12.51 -6.89
CA MET A 99 -4.00 11.58 -7.69
C MET A 99 -4.94 10.97 -8.74
N VAL A 100 -4.54 11.03 -10.00
CA VAL A 100 -5.23 10.38 -11.12
C VAL A 100 -4.34 9.25 -11.62
N GLN A 101 -4.91 8.08 -11.83
CA GLN A 101 -4.23 6.95 -12.44
C GLN A 101 -4.91 6.62 -13.78
N HIS A 102 -4.13 6.70 -14.85
CA HIS A 102 -4.51 6.22 -16.17
C HIS A 102 -3.90 4.84 -16.37
N ILE A 103 -4.73 3.84 -16.65
CA ILE A 103 -4.31 2.45 -16.86
C ILE A 103 -4.65 2.07 -18.28
N GLU A 104 -3.66 1.60 -19.04
CA GLU A 104 -3.83 1.14 -20.41
C GLU A 104 -3.40 -0.32 -20.53
N GLN A 105 -4.27 -1.14 -21.12
CA GLN A 105 -4.01 -2.54 -21.41
C GLN A 105 -4.56 -2.89 -22.80
N GLY A 106 -3.69 -2.90 -23.80
CA GLY A 106 -4.07 -3.13 -25.19
C GLY A 106 -5.01 -2.03 -25.71
N GLN A 107 -6.28 -2.36 -25.93
CA GLN A 107 -7.31 -1.41 -26.40
C GLN A 107 -8.17 -0.84 -25.26
N HIS A 108 -7.96 -1.31 -24.03
CA HIS A 108 -8.71 -0.86 -22.86
C HIS A 108 -7.94 0.25 -22.14
N ALA A 109 -8.66 1.31 -21.78
CA ALA A 109 -8.12 2.43 -21.03
C ALA A 109 -9.10 2.80 -19.92
N ASP A 110 -8.61 2.79 -18.68
CA ASP A 110 -9.35 3.19 -17.49
C ASP A 110 -8.71 4.42 -16.86
N THR A 111 -9.53 5.20 -16.16
CA THR A 111 -9.06 6.34 -15.37
C THR A 111 -9.68 6.31 -13.99
N PHE A 112 -8.82 6.32 -12.97
CA PHE A 112 -9.23 6.35 -11.57
C PHE A 112 -8.77 7.64 -10.93
N LYS A 113 -9.67 8.29 -10.19
CA LYS A 113 -9.39 9.55 -9.49
C LYS A 113 -9.50 9.34 -7.99
N TYR A 114 -8.52 9.85 -7.27
CA TYR A 114 -8.40 9.67 -5.84
C TYR A 114 -8.13 11.03 -5.19
N ALA A 115 -9.03 11.44 -4.28
CA ALA A 115 -8.75 12.56 -3.40
C ALA A 115 -7.62 12.15 -2.44
N ILE A 116 -6.58 12.98 -2.36
CA ILE A 116 -5.42 12.74 -1.50
C ILE A 116 -5.18 13.92 -0.55
N ARG A 117 -4.53 13.64 0.58
CA ARG A 117 -3.91 14.65 1.44
C ARG A 117 -2.42 14.34 1.51
N GLN A 118 -1.60 15.20 0.92
CA GLN A 118 -0.15 15.04 0.91
C GLN A 118 0.51 15.75 2.09
N GLN A 119 1.61 15.17 2.55
CA GLN A 119 2.62 15.82 3.37
C GLN A 119 3.99 15.42 2.79
N PRO A 120 5.06 16.18 3.00
CA PRO A 120 6.39 15.73 2.60
C PRO A 120 6.68 14.31 3.13
N GLY A 121 7.04 13.40 2.24
CA GLY A 121 7.30 11.99 2.57
C GLY A 121 6.08 11.06 2.67
N SER A 122 4.84 11.54 2.55
CA SER A 122 3.65 10.66 2.59
C SER A 122 2.39 11.26 1.97
N PHE A 123 1.42 10.42 1.64
CA PHE A 123 0.09 10.90 1.31
C PHE A 123 -0.98 9.90 1.72
N VAL A 124 -2.16 10.42 2.02
CA VAL A 124 -3.32 9.62 2.42
C VAL A 124 -4.34 9.64 1.30
N ILE A 125 -4.74 8.46 0.83
CA ILE A 125 -5.88 8.29 -0.07
C ILE A 125 -7.13 7.96 0.74
N ASN A 126 -8.24 8.62 0.41
CA ASN A 126 -9.56 8.27 0.93
C ASN A 126 -10.44 7.74 -0.19
N HIS A 127 -10.54 6.41 -0.34
CA HIS A 127 -11.35 5.80 -1.40
C HIS A 127 -11.86 4.40 -1.00
N ALA A 128 -13.13 4.11 -1.30
CA ALA A 128 -13.80 2.87 -0.88
C ALA A 128 -13.12 1.60 -1.41
N ALA A 129 -12.50 1.68 -2.58
CA ALA A 129 -11.72 0.58 -3.18
C ALA A 129 -10.57 0.08 -2.30
N PHE A 130 -10.12 0.89 -1.33
CA PHE A 130 -9.07 0.53 -0.38
C PHE A 130 -9.60 0.14 1.00
N GLY A 131 -10.85 -0.36 1.09
CA GLY A 131 -11.41 -0.97 2.30
C GLY A 131 -12.23 -0.03 3.19
N ASN A 132 -12.99 0.91 2.59
CA ASN A 132 -13.81 1.91 3.32
C ASN A 132 -13.02 2.77 4.33
N GLY A 133 -11.70 2.88 4.15
CA GLY A 133 -10.79 3.55 5.07
C GLY A 133 -9.81 4.50 4.38
N GLN A 134 -9.10 5.26 5.21
CA GLN A 134 -7.95 6.05 4.79
C GLN A 134 -6.71 5.16 4.74
N VAL A 135 -6.00 5.15 3.62
CA VAL A 135 -4.73 4.43 3.50
C VAL A 135 -3.61 5.45 3.33
N SER A 136 -2.58 5.34 4.16
CA SER A 136 -1.39 6.18 4.11
C SER A 136 -0.28 5.45 3.35
N TRP A 137 0.24 6.09 2.31
CA TRP A 137 1.36 5.60 1.52
C TRP A 137 2.59 6.45 1.81
N GLN A 138 3.75 5.81 1.78
CA GLN A 138 5.01 6.44 2.17
C GLN A 138 5.86 6.70 0.94
N VAL A 139 6.36 7.92 0.78
CA VAL A 139 7.29 8.26 -0.28
C VAL A 139 8.70 7.98 0.23
N LYS A 140 9.43 7.14 -0.50
CA LYS A 140 10.78 6.69 -0.11
C LYS A 140 11.89 7.38 -0.90
N THR A 141 11.58 7.81 -2.11
CA THR A 141 12.46 8.59 -2.96
C THR A 141 11.61 9.57 -3.75
N LEU A 142 12.05 10.84 -3.84
CA LEU A 142 11.43 11.86 -4.68
C LEU A 142 12.51 12.80 -5.23
N THR A 143 12.97 12.50 -6.44
CA THR A 143 13.90 13.34 -7.22
C THR A 143 13.16 13.92 -8.43
N ASP A 144 13.83 14.64 -9.31
CA ASP A 144 13.19 15.16 -10.53
C ASP A 144 12.91 14.07 -11.58
N GLU A 145 13.57 12.91 -11.46
CA GLU A 145 13.47 11.80 -12.43
C GLU A 145 12.80 10.55 -11.86
N ARG A 146 12.85 10.37 -10.54
CA ARG A 146 12.45 9.14 -9.87
C ARG A 146 11.57 9.39 -8.66
N LEU A 147 10.50 8.62 -8.58
CA LEU A 147 9.59 8.52 -7.45
C LEU A 147 9.50 7.05 -7.01
N VAL A 148 9.61 6.79 -5.72
CA VAL A 148 9.37 5.45 -5.15
C VAL A 148 8.38 5.57 -4.01
N ILE A 149 7.29 4.82 -4.10
CA ILE A 149 6.22 4.79 -3.11
C ILE A 149 6.15 3.41 -2.48
N ALA A 150 6.10 3.35 -1.15
CA ALA A 150 5.87 2.13 -0.39
C ALA A 150 4.39 2.05 0.04
N ALA A 151 3.73 0.97 -0.34
CA ALA A 151 2.34 0.66 0.00
C ALA A 151 2.13 -0.86 0.06
N TYR A 152 1.25 -1.33 0.95
CA TYR A 152 0.85 -2.75 1.07
C TYR A 152 2.00 -3.77 1.15
N GLY A 153 3.13 -3.40 1.74
CA GLY A 153 4.29 -4.29 1.89
C GLY A 153 5.20 -4.39 0.65
N GLY A 154 4.98 -3.58 -0.38
CA GLY A 154 5.84 -3.48 -1.56
C GLY A 154 6.18 -2.05 -1.93
N PHE A 155 6.95 -1.90 -3.01
CA PHE A 155 7.41 -0.63 -3.54
C PHE A 155 7.00 -0.49 -5.00
N THR A 156 6.36 0.63 -5.34
CA THR A 156 6.09 1.04 -6.71
C THR A 156 7.14 2.05 -7.13
N HIS A 157 7.79 1.79 -8.26
CA HIS A 157 8.81 2.66 -8.83
C HIS A 157 8.22 3.39 -10.01
N LEU A 158 8.42 4.70 -10.05
CA LEU A 158 7.95 5.56 -11.12
C LEU A 158 9.07 6.45 -11.66
N ALA A 159 9.05 6.66 -12.96
CA ALA A 159 9.88 7.64 -13.66
C ALA A 159 9.05 8.89 -13.96
N ALA A 160 9.69 10.05 -14.00
CA ALA A 160 9.00 11.29 -14.36
C ALA A 160 8.47 11.25 -15.80
N GLY A 161 7.27 11.78 -16.02
CA GLY A 161 6.59 11.82 -17.32
C GLY A 161 5.44 10.84 -17.44
N GLU A 162 4.82 10.80 -18.61
CA GLU A 162 3.78 9.82 -18.96
C GLU A 162 4.43 8.53 -19.48
N CYS A 163 3.74 7.39 -19.39
CA CYS A 163 4.20 6.15 -20.02
C CYS A 163 4.00 6.22 -21.55
N ASP A 164 4.82 7.03 -22.24
CA ASP A 164 4.80 7.31 -23.68
C ASP A 164 3.60 6.74 -24.48
N VAL A 165 2.60 7.61 -24.65
CA VAL A 165 1.51 7.49 -25.60
C VAL A 165 2.01 8.00 -26.96
N VAL A 166 2.76 7.17 -27.68
CA VAL A 166 3.03 7.41 -29.11
C VAL A 166 2.57 6.19 -29.92
N MET A 167 1.27 6.14 -30.19
CA MET A 167 0.80 5.66 -31.48
C MET A 167 1.07 6.78 -32.50
N ALA A 168 2.34 7.00 -32.83
CA ALA A 168 2.66 7.61 -34.11
C ALA A 168 2.20 6.59 -35.14
N ASN A 169 1.17 6.96 -35.91
CA ASN A 169 0.74 6.22 -37.08
C ASN A 169 1.98 5.77 -37.86
N ALA A 170 2.20 4.46 -37.92
CA ALA A 170 3.00 3.86 -38.96
C ALA A 170 2.20 4.00 -40.26
N ASN A 171 2.21 5.22 -40.81
CA ASN A 171 1.87 5.54 -42.18
C ASN A 171 2.82 6.68 -42.57
N ASP A 172 3.98 6.28 -43.08
CA ASP A 172 4.58 6.82 -44.30
C ASP A 172 5.24 5.66 -45.06
#